data_AF-A0A7J4B239-F1
#
_entry.id   AF-A0A7J4B239-F1
#
_cell.length_a   1.000
_cell.length_b   1.000
_cell.length_c   1.000
_cell.angle_alpha   90.00
_cell.angle_beta   90.00
_cell.angle_gamma   90.00
#
_symmetry.space_group_name_H-M   'P 1'
#
loop_
_entity.id
_entity.type
_entity.pdbx_description
1 polymer ?
#
loop_
_entity_poly.entity_id
_entity_poly.type
_entity_poly.pdbx_seq_one_letter_code
_entity_poly.pdbx_strand_id
1 'polypeptide(L)'
;MVRKEVKNFSEDEFYKWISHGYISPMIINGKMMFPERFIPNLFFLNKSLKKRRKKIDRIALERRRIINRRIDELIRTGCPQNYRVRARISVELKFEPTEKIRCWLPFPRVGDQVLGARIISTSHKNYYLASDNAPQRTIYFEEKSKRFFVEFEYEITEVISKLDLSNIPSKIPFSVKKYLREEPPHIVFTQEIRELVRSIVGKEKNIYFKARRIYDWITKNINYRYVLSYSIYENVSMTCLKERRGDCGFQALLFITLSRCAGVPAKWQSGWFIMKNFASPHDWAMFWCGKWMFADLSFGGSRRDNEKRRIFYFGNLDAFRMPANSEICSQFAPPKIHLRSDPVDNQVGELETLKENIYYDKFRYKIEVLDFERI
;
A
#
# COMPACT_ATOMS: atom_id res chain seq x y z
N MET A 1 15.96 -11.59 20.79
CA MET A 1 16.03 -10.65 19.63
C MET A 1 16.15 -9.19 20.04
N VAL A 2 15.30 -8.68 20.94
CA VAL A 2 15.28 -7.28 21.38
C VAL A 2 16.61 -6.75 21.94
N ARG A 3 17.32 -7.53 22.77
CA ARG A 3 18.66 -7.18 23.31
C ARG A 3 19.68 -6.77 22.23
N LYS A 4 19.54 -7.29 20.99
CA LYS A 4 20.42 -6.96 19.86
C LYS A 4 20.12 -5.58 19.25
N GLU A 5 18.94 -5.02 19.51
CA GLU A 5 18.42 -3.82 18.84
C GLU A 5 18.20 -2.62 19.78
N VAL A 6 18.02 -2.86 21.09
CA VAL A 6 17.75 -1.82 22.10
C VAL A 6 18.89 -1.75 23.12
N LYS A 7 19.43 -0.54 23.36
CA LYS A 7 20.41 -0.22 24.42
C LYS A 7 19.71 -0.20 25.79
N ASN A 8 20.41 -0.68 26.82
CA ASN A 8 19.95 -0.73 28.21
C ASN A 8 18.56 -1.39 28.34
N PHE A 9 18.39 -2.55 27.72
CA PHE A 9 17.13 -3.30 27.74
C PHE A 9 17.01 -4.10 29.04
N SER A 10 15.83 -4.06 29.69
CA SER A 10 15.45 -5.00 30.74
C SER A 10 14.23 -5.85 30.36
N GLU A 11 14.03 -6.97 31.05
CA GLU A 11 12.88 -7.85 30.80
C GLU A 11 11.56 -7.25 31.29
N ASP A 12 11.58 -6.48 32.37
CA ASP A 12 10.39 -5.74 32.83
C ASP A 12 9.88 -4.76 31.76
N GLU A 13 10.77 -4.12 31.01
CA GLU A 13 10.38 -3.26 29.89
C GLU A 13 9.69 -4.06 28.79
N PHE A 14 10.14 -5.28 28.51
CA PHE A 14 9.51 -6.14 27.52
C PHE A 14 8.07 -6.47 27.88
N TYR A 15 7.81 -6.87 29.12
CA TYR A 15 6.46 -7.14 29.61
C TYR A 15 5.59 -5.88 29.64
N LYS A 16 6.17 -4.72 30.01
CA LYS A 16 5.49 -3.43 29.85
C LYS A 16 5.15 -3.14 28.40
N TRP A 17 6.03 -3.42 27.44
CA TRP A 17 5.72 -3.19 26.02
C TRP A 17 4.64 -4.13 25.51
N ILE A 18 4.51 -5.34 26.06
CA ILE A 18 3.38 -6.23 25.77
C ILE A 18 2.09 -5.66 26.36
N SER A 19 2.08 -5.27 27.63
CA SER A 19 0.87 -4.75 28.29
C SER A 19 0.36 -3.45 27.68
N HIS A 20 1.27 -2.58 27.21
CA HIS A 20 0.92 -1.35 26.48
C HIS A 20 0.61 -1.59 25.00
N GLY A 21 0.69 -2.85 24.53
CA GLY A 21 0.37 -3.23 23.16
C GLY A 21 1.39 -2.79 22.10
N TYR A 22 2.62 -2.43 22.48
CA TYR A 22 3.71 -2.16 21.53
C TYR A 22 4.29 -3.44 20.92
N ILE A 23 4.16 -4.55 21.64
CA ILE A 23 4.46 -5.91 21.17
C ILE A 23 3.19 -6.71 21.33
N SER A 24 2.75 -7.36 20.25
CA SER A 24 1.53 -8.17 20.23
C SER A 24 1.92 -9.62 19.94
N PRO A 25 2.18 -10.43 20.98
CA PRO A 25 2.40 -11.87 20.80
C PRO A 25 1.10 -12.57 20.37
N MET A 26 1.24 -13.76 19.82
CA MET A 26 0.14 -14.64 19.42
C MET A 26 0.35 -16.02 20.03
N ILE A 27 -0.73 -16.73 20.32
CA ILE A 27 -0.64 -18.15 20.70
C ILE A 27 -0.95 -18.98 19.46
N ILE A 28 0.00 -19.80 19.04
CA ILE A 28 -0.14 -20.72 17.90
C ILE A 28 0.19 -22.12 18.43
N ASN A 29 -0.78 -23.04 18.38
CA ASN A 29 -0.65 -24.41 18.88
C ASN A 29 -0.11 -24.46 20.33
N GLY A 30 -0.67 -23.63 21.22
CA GLY A 30 -0.27 -23.55 22.63
C GLY A 30 1.07 -22.85 22.89
N LYS A 31 1.78 -22.38 21.86
CA LYS A 31 3.07 -21.69 22.00
C LYS A 31 2.94 -20.20 21.73
N MET A 32 3.55 -19.38 22.59
CA MET A 32 3.65 -17.95 22.38
C MET A 32 4.66 -17.63 21.27
N MET A 33 4.20 -16.97 20.22
CA MET A 33 4.94 -16.59 19.03
C MET A 33 4.89 -15.07 18.83
N PHE A 34 5.87 -14.53 18.12
CA PHE A 34 5.96 -13.10 17.84
C PHE A 34 5.94 -12.85 16.33
N PRO A 35 5.19 -11.84 15.83
CA PRO A 35 5.23 -11.46 14.43
C PRO A 35 6.66 -11.10 14.00
N GLU A 36 7.12 -11.55 12.83
CA GLU A 36 8.51 -11.32 12.37
C GLU A 36 8.94 -9.83 12.45
N ARG A 37 8.01 -8.91 12.16
CA ARG A 37 8.26 -7.46 12.13
C ARG A 37 7.93 -6.73 13.45
N PHE A 38 7.87 -7.42 14.58
CA PHE A 38 7.53 -6.79 15.87
C PHE A 38 8.58 -5.75 16.34
N ILE A 39 9.86 -5.92 16.00
CA ILE A 39 10.92 -4.97 16.40
C ILE A 39 10.78 -3.62 15.69
N PRO A 40 10.67 -3.54 14.35
CA PRO A 40 10.33 -2.28 13.69
C PRO A 40 9.08 -1.61 14.27
N ASN A 41 8.03 -2.40 14.53
CA ASN A 41 6.78 -1.91 15.13
C ASN A 41 6.99 -1.25 16.49
N LEU A 42 7.82 -1.85 17.36
CA LEU A 42 8.18 -1.25 18.64
C LEU A 42 8.74 0.17 18.48
N PHE A 43 9.63 0.40 17.51
CA PHE A 43 10.19 1.73 17.25
C PHE A 43 9.23 2.70 16.55
N PHE A 44 8.25 2.19 15.81
CA PHE A 44 7.20 3.01 15.22
C PHE A 44 6.21 3.51 16.28
N LEU A 45 5.78 2.62 17.17
CA LEU A 45 4.77 2.91 18.19
C LEU A 45 5.35 3.68 19.39
N ASN A 46 6.59 3.38 19.78
CA ASN A 46 7.26 4.07 20.87
C ASN A 46 8.45 4.90 20.36
N LYS A 47 8.16 6.17 20.00
CA LYS A 47 9.17 7.11 19.50
C LYS A 47 10.32 7.36 20.48
N SER A 48 10.10 7.22 21.79
CA SER A 48 11.15 7.44 22.80
C SER A 48 12.31 6.44 22.66
N LEU A 49 12.02 5.21 22.18
CA LEU A 49 13.01 4.15 22.00
C LEU A 49 13.97 4.40 20.84
N LYS A 50 13.69 5.36 19.94
CA LYS A 50 14.59 5.69 18.83
C LYS A 50 15.98 6.08 19.31
N LYS A 51 16.09 6.79 20.43
CA LYS A 51 17.39 7.19 21.04
C LYS A 51 18.19 5.97 21.55
N ARG A 52 17.50 4.88 21.89
CA ARG A 52 18.08 3.63 22.40
C ARG A 52 18.33 2.60 21.31
N ARG A 53 18.00 2.88 20.05
CA ARG A 53 18.22 1.94 18.96
C ARG A 53 19.72 1.75 18.72
N LYS A 54 20.21 0.51 18.75
CA LYS A 54 21.62 0.15 18.52
C LYS A 54 22.01 0.31 17.06
N LYS A 55 21.15 -0.18 16.15
CA LYS A 55 21.40 -0.17 14.71
C LYS A 55 20.60 0.93 14.03
N ILE A 56 21.32 1.85 13.40
CA ILE A 56 20.71 2.88 12.54
C ILE A 56 20.67 2.33 11.12
N ASP A 57 19.48 2.26 10.55
CA ASP A 57 19.31 1.92 9.14
C ASP A 57 19.68 3.14 8.27
N ARG A 58 20.97 3.24 7.93
CA ARG A 58 21.51 4.34 7.11
C ARG A 58 20.89 4.37 5.72
N ILE A 59 20.55 3.21 5.16
CA ILE A 59 19.95 3.11 3.83
C ILE A 59 18.52 3.66 3.86
N ALA A 60 17.72 3.33 4.88
CA ALA A 60 16.39 3.91 5.05
C ALA A 60 16.43 5.42 5.28
N LEU A 61 17.42 5.92 6.04
CA LEU A 61 17.61 7.36 6.21
C LEU A 61 17.95 8.05 4.89
N GLU A 62 18.81 7.46 4.07
CA GLU A 62 19.17 8.02 2.77
C GLU A 62 18.00 8.01 1.80
N ARG A 63 17.24 6.91 1.71
CA ARG A 63 15.97 6.88 0.95
C ARG A 63 15.04 8.01 1.38
N ARG A 64 14.85 8.20 2.70
CA ARG A 64 14.01 9.29 3.22
C ARG A 64 14.53 10.68 2.84
N ARG A 65 15.85 10.88 2.80
CA ARG A 65 16.46 12.15 2.35
C ARG A 65 16.21 12.39 0.86
N ILE A 66 16.42 11.39 0.01
CA ILE A 66 16.16 11.49 -1.44
C ILE A 66 14.70 11.86 -1.70
N ILE A 67 13.77 11.15 -1.06
CA ILE A 67 12.33 11.44 -1.23
C ILE A 67 12.02 12.87 -0.77
N ASN A 68 12.46 13.26 0.43
CA ASN A 68 12.18 14.59 0.95
C ASN A 68 12.78 15.70 0.07
N ARG A 69 14.00 15.50 -0.45
CA ARG A 69 14.61 16.45 -1.38
C ARG A 69 13.76 16.62 -2.64
N ARG A 70 13.28 15.52 -3.23
CA ARG A 70 12.43 15.59 -4.42
C ARG A 70 11.08 16.25 -4.14
N ILE A 71 10.44 15.92 -3.01
CA ILE A 71 9.20 16.60 -2.58
C ILE A 71 9.43 18.10 -2.42
N ASP A 72 10.49 18.51 -1.72
CA ASP A 72 10.77 19.93 -1.47
C ASP A 72 11.00 20.69 -2.78
N GLU A 73 11.67 20.05 -3.75
CA GLU A 73 11.85 20.58 -5.09
C GLU A 73 10.50 20.73 -5.81
N LEU A 74 9.67 19.70 -5.80
CA LEU A 74 8.33 19.72 -6.39
C LEU A 74 7.42 20.79 -5.78
N ILE A 75 7.45 20.95 -4.46
CA ILE A 75 6.71 22.00 -3.76
C ILE A 75 7.17 23.39 -4.20
N ARG A 76 8.49 23.57 -4.37
CA ARG A 76 9.09 24.87 -4.72
C ARG A 76 8.87 25.23 -6.19
N THR A 77 9.04 24.29 -7.11
CA THR A 77 9.02 24.56 -8.56
C THR A 77 7.65 24.31 -9.19
N GLY A 78 6.87 23.38 -8.64
CA GLY A 78 5.64 22.89 -9.27
C GLY A 78 5.86 22.16 -10.60
N CYS A 79 7.11 21.75 -10.90
CA CYS A 79 7.49 21.13 -12.16
C CYS A 79 7.62 19.60 -12.01
N PRO A 80 6.61 18.81 -12.43
CA PRO A 80 6.71 17.35 -12.43
C PRO A 80 7.79 16.87 -13.40
N GLN A 81 8.23 15.64 -13.21
CA GLN A 81 9.23 14.96 -14.04
C GLN A 81 8.74 13.56 -14.38
N ASN A 82 9.25 13.05 -15.50
CA ASN A 82 9.00 11.70 -15.98
C ASN A 82 10.18 10.80 -15.63
N TYR A 83 9.89 9.53 -15.43
CA TYR A 83 10.89 8.53 -15.13
C TYR A 83 10.61 7.26 -15.91
N ARG A 84 11.68 6.62 -16.37
CA ARG A 84 11.66 5.26 -16.90
C ARG A 84 12.22 4.32 -15.85
N VAL A 85 11.49 3.26 -15.57
CA VAL A 85 11.85 2.29 -14.53
C VAL A 85 11.82 0.90 -15.12
N ARG A 86 12.93 0.16 -14.95
CA ARG A 86 13.04 -1.25 -15.31
C ARG A 86 13.11 -2.08 -14.04
N ALA A 87 12.19 -3.03 -13.90
CA ALA A 87 12.09 -3.85 -12.70
C ALA A 87 11.78 -5.30 -13.05
N ARG A 88 12.07 -6.19 -12.12
CA ARG A 88 11.76 -7.62 -12.20
C ARG A 88 11.11 -8.07 -10.90
N ILE A 89 10.05 -8.86 -11.01
CA ILE A 89 9.56 -9.67 -9.90
C ILE A 89 9.73 -11.14 -10.24
N SER A 90 10.20 -11.91 -9.27
CA SER A 90 10.30 -13.36 -9.39
C SER A 90 9.74 -14.04 -8.16
N VAL A 91 9.14 -15.22 -8.35
CA VAL A 91 8.74 -16.14 -7.30
C VAL A 91 9.43 -17.48 -7.49
N GLU A 92 9.80 -18.13 -6.39
CA GLU A 92 10.45 -19.44 -6.38
C GLU A 92 9.83 -20.32 -5.30
N LEU A 93 9.34 -21.49 -5.69
CA LEU A 93 8.77 -22.48 -4.79
C LEU A 93 9.84 -23.08 -3.87
N LYS A 94 9.48 -23.36 -2.62
CA LYS A 94 10.36 -24.04 -1.65
C LYS A 94 10.35 -25.57 -1.81
N PHE A 95 9.64 -26.08 -2.81
CA PHE A 95 9.50 -27.50 -3.12
C PHE A 95 9.54 -27.71 -4.64
N GLU A 96 9.82 -28.94 -5.07
CA GLU A 96 9.76 -29.30 -6.49
C GLU A 96 8.31 -29.55 -6.92
N PRO A 97 7.80 -28.85 -7.94
CA PRO A 97 6.42 -29.03 -8.37
C PRO A 97 6.23 -30.38 -9.08
N THR A 98 5.24 -31.15 -8.65
CA THR A 98 4.85 -32.42 -9.30
C THR A 98 3.79 -32.22 -10.39
N GLU A 99 3.05 -31.11 -10.32
CA GLU A 99 1.99 -30.69 -11.26
C GLU A 99 2.20 -29.24 -11.73
N LYS A 100 1.34 -28.76 -12.65
CA LYS A 100 1.40 -27.38 -13.14
C LYS A 100 1.05 -26.39 -12.04
N ILE A 101 1.78 -25.28 -12.03
CA ILE A 101 1.59 -24.17 -11.10
C ILE A 101 1.02 -23.01 -11.89
N ARG A 102 -0.10 -22.48 -11.41
CA ARG A 102 -0.70 -21.25 -11.88
C ARG A 102 -0.10 -20.10 -11.09
N CYS A 103 0.48 -19.12 -11.78
CA CYS A 103 1.22 -18.03 -11.16
C CYS A 103 0.77 -16.68 -11.74
N TRP A 104 0.37 -15.75 -10.88
CA TRP A 104 0.00 -14.39 -11.24
C TRP A 104 0.99 -13.41 -10.63
N LEU A 105 1.84 -12.79 -11.45
CA LEU A 105 2.77 -11.75 -11.00
C LEU A 105 2.18 -10.37 -11.30
N PRO A 106 2.32 -9.38 -10.37
CA PRO A 106 1.86 -8.02 -10.63
C PRO A 106 2.59 -7.41 -11.82
N PHE A 107 1.85 -6.68 -12.65
CA PHE A 107 2.37 -5.98 -13.82
C PHE A 107 1.89 -4.53 -13.81
N PRO A 108 2.71 -3.53 -14.22
CA PRO A 108 2.33 -2.14 -14.15
C PRO A 108 1.03 -1.86 -14.90
N ARG A 109 0.05 -1.27 -14.22
CA ARG A 109 -1.20 -0.80 -14.81
C ARG A 109 -0.97 0.55 -15.48
N VAL A 110 -1.28 0.64 -16.78
CA VAL A 110 -1.16 1.88 -17.55
C VAL A 110 -2.39 2.77 -17.27
N GLY A 111 -2.17 4.07 -17.15
CA GLY A 111 -3.17 5.05 -16.75
C GLY A 111 -2.88 5.68 -15.38
N ASP A 112 -3.72 6.65 -15.00
CA ASP A 112 -3.52 7.52 -13.83
C ASP A 112 -2.14 8.23 -13.90
N GLN A 113 -1.08 7.70 -13.28
CA GLN A 113 0.29 8.24 -13.31
C GLN A 113 1.27 7.49 -14.22
N VAL A 114 0.89 6.31 -14.75
CA VAL A 114 1.76 5.49 -15.62
C VAL A 114 1.42 5.75 -17.08
N LEU A 115 2.41 6.16 -17.86
CA LEU A 115 2.29 6.57 -19.25
C LEU A 115 2.29 5.37 -20.21
N GLY A 116 3.07 4.34 -19.88
CA GLY A 116 3.21 3.13 -20.68
C GLY A 116 3.96 2.04 -19.93
N ALA A 117 3.78 0.80 -20.35
CA ALA A 117 4.49 -0.36 -19.80
C ALA A 117 4.67 -1.45 -20.86
N ARG A 118 5.81 -2.14 -20.83
CA ARG A 118 6.13 -3.23 -21.76
C ARG A 118 6.89 -4.35 -21.05
N ILE A 119 6.68 -5.57 -21.52
CA ILE A 119 7.45 -6.75 -21.08
C ILE A 119 8.85 -6.67 -21.70
N ILE A 120 9.88 -6.96 -20.90
CA ILE A 120 11.27 -7.12 -21.36
C ILE A 120 11.64 -8.60 -21.48
N SER A 121 11.34 -9.39 -20.45
CA SER A 121 11.56 -10.84 -20.47
C SER A 121 10.66 -11.56 -19.47
N THR A 122 10.44 -12.85 -19.71
CA THR A 122 9.63 -13.73 -18.86
C THR A 122 10.33 -15.05 -18.66
N SER A 123 10.00 -15.76 -17.57
CA SER A 123 10.51 -17.11 -17.32
C SER A 123 10.01 -18.15 -18.33
N HIS A 124 8.82 -17.94 -18.89
CA HIS A 124 8.18 -18.86 -19.83
C HIS A 124 7.60 -18.09 -21.03
N LYS A 125 7.57 -18.75 -22.20
CA LYS A 125 7.06 -18.16 -23.44
C LYS A 125 5.54 -18.05 -23.46
N ASN A 126 4.86 -19.03 -22.85
CA ASN A 126 3.41 -19.04 -22.74
C ASN A 126 2.99 -18.26 -21.51
N TYR A 127 2.33 -17.13 -21.72
CA TYR A 127 1.76 -16.31 -20.67
C TYR A 127 0.49 -15.62 -21.15
N TYR A 128 -0.33 -15.18 -20.20
CA TYR A 128 -1.46 -14.29 -20.47
C TYR A 128 -1.26 -12.98 -19.71
N LEU A 129 -1.16 -11.87 -20.42
CA LEU A 129 -1.08 -10.54 -19.81
C LEU A 129 -2.48 -9.95 -19.72
N ALA A 130 -2.91 -9.61 -18.51
CA ALA A 130 -4.18 -8.94 -18.30
C ALA A 130 -4.21 -7.56 -19.00
N SER A 131 -5.39 -7.18 -19.50
CA SER A 131 -5.62 -5.89 -20.18
C SER A 131 -5.18 -4.69 -19.33
N ASP A 132 -4.85 -3.55 -19.96
CA ASP A 132 -4.47 -2.33 -19.25
C ASP A 132 -5.53 -1.85 -18.22
N ASN A 133 -6.80 -2.13 -18.49
CA ASN A 133 -7.92 -1.75 -17.61
C ASN A 133 -8.25 -2.79 -16.53
N ALA A 134 -7.49 -3.88 -16.43
CA ALA A 134 -7.72 -4.89 -15.40
C ALA A 134 -7.64 -4.25 -13.99
N PRO A 135 -8.63 -4.50 -13.11
CA PRO A 135 -8.61 -3.96 -11.75
C PRO A 135 -7.37 -4.35 -10.93
N GLN A 136 -6.86 -5.55 -11.15
CA GLN A 136 -5.57 -6.03 -10.66
C GLN A 136 -4.80 -6.62 -11.84
N ARG A 137 -3.86 -5.84 -12.37
CA ARG A 137 -3.15 -6.20 -13.59
C ARG A 137 -2.03 -7.18 -13.28
N THR A 138 -2.11 -8.34 -13.90
CA THR A 138 -1.17 -9.44 -13.68
C THR A 138 -0.70 -10.01 -15.01
N ILE A 139 0.47 -10.61 -14.99
CA ILE A 139 0.91 -11.58 -15.98
C ILE A 139 0.75 -12.97 -15.39
N TYR A 140 0.06 -13.84 -16.13
CA TYR A 140 -0.28 -15.19 -15.75
C TYR A 140 0.61 -16.22 -16.46
N PHE A 141 1.08 -17.21 -15.71
CA PHE A 141 1.77 -18.39 -16.21
C PHE A 141 1.08 -19.65 -15.69
N GLU A 142 1.12 -20.74 -16.47
CA GLU A 142 0.64 -22.06 -16.05
C GLU A 142 1.62 -23.14 -16.50
N GLU A 143 2.63 -23.41 -15.67
CA GLU A 143 3.70 -24.33 -16.02
C GLU A 143 4.14 -25.19 -14.84
N LYS A 144 4.67 -26.38 -15.12
CA LYS A 144 5.34 -27.22 -14.12
C LYS A 144 6.77 -26.70 -13.94
N SER A 145 6.90 -25.62 -13.17
CA SER A 145 8.18 -24.94 -12.94
C SER A 145 8.32 -24.46 -11.51
N LYS A 146 9.55 -24.53 -10.98
CA LYS A 146 9.87 -24.07 -9.64
C LYS A 146 9.95 -22.54 -9.55
N ARG A 147 10.25 -21.87 -10.68
CA ARG A 147 10.54 -20.43 -10.71
C ARG A 147 9.75 -19.72 -11.81
N PHE A 148 9.17 -18.59 -11.45
CA PHE A 148 8.47 -17.70 -12.37
C PHE A 148 9.02 -16.29 -12.24
N PHE A 149 9.16 -15.56 -13.34
CA PHE A 149 9.50 -14.16 -13.30
C PHE A 149 8.93 -13.39 -14.48
N VAL A 150 8.73 -12.10 -14.27
CA VAL A 150 8.54 -11.11 -15.31
C VAL A 150 9.48 -9.95 -15.06
N GLU A 151 10.15 -9.52 -16.11
CA GLU A 151 10.87 -8.27 -16.18
C GLU A 151 10.13 -7.34 -17.12
N PHE A 152 9.99 -6.09 -16.70
CA PHE A 152 9.24 -5.09 -17.43
C PHE A 152 9.88 -3.73 -17.28
N GLU A 153 9.49 -2.84 -18.19
CA GLU A 153 9.81 -1.43 -18.16
C GLU A 153 8.51 -0.64 -18.19
N TYR A 154 8.46 0.45 -17.45
CA TYR A 154 7.33 1.37 -17.46
C TYR A 154 7.79 2.81 -17.30
N GLU A 155 6.97 3.73 -17.80
CA GLU A 155 7.18 5.17 -17.67
C GLU A 155 6.13 5.76 -16.73
N ILE A 156 6.56 6.58 -15.78
CA ILE A 156 5.72 7.18 -14.74
C ILE A 156 5.98 8.69 -14.64
N THR A 157 4.91 9.46 -14.50
CA THR A 157 4.97 10.90 -14.26
C THR A 157 4.71 11.22 -12.78
N GLU A 158 5.43 12.20 -12.26
CA GLU A 158 5.04 12.87 -11.03
C GLU A 158 3.76 13.68 -11.24
N VAL A 159 3.01 13.91 -10.16
CA VAL A 159 1.72 14.60 -10.21
C VAL A 159 1.75 15.79 -9.27
N ILE A 160 1.64 16.99 -9.84
CA ILE A 160 1.40 18.24 -9.11
C ILE A 160 0.05 18.79 -9.51
N SER A 161 -0.89 18.72 -8.59
CA SER A 161 -2.26 19.13 -8.84
C SER A 161 -2.47 20.61 -8.55
N LYS A 162 -2.71 21.38 -9.60
CA LYS A 162 -3.36 22.68 -9.50
C LYS A 162 -4.86 22.47 -9.58
N LEU A 163 -5.60 22.97 -8.59
CA LEU A 163 -7.05 22.85 -8.51
C LEU A 163 -7.60 24.19 -8.04
N ASP A 164 -8.58 24.72 -8.77
CA ASP A 164 -9.35 25.87 -8.32
C ASP A 164 -10.35 25.40 -7.26
N LEU A 165 -10.05 25.70 -5.99
CA LEU A 165 -10.85 25.29 -4.85
C LEU A 165 -12.20 26.04 -4.78
N SER A 166 -12.35 27.15 -5.51
CA SER A 166 -13.60 27.90 -5.58
C SER A 166 -14.63 27.24 -6.49
N ASN A 167 -14.18 26.39 -7.43
CA ASN A 167 -15.01 25.75 -8.45
C ASN A 167 -14.95 24.22 -8.38
N ILE A 168 -15.14 23.65 -7.19
CA ILE A 168 -15.27 22.20 -7.02
C ILE A 168 -16.71 21.79 -7.36
N PRO A 169 -16.91 20.88 -8.34
CA PRO A 169 -18.26 20.49 -8.74
C PRO A 169 -18.98 19.80 -7.59
N SER A 170 -20.20 20.26 -7.32
CA SER A 170 -21.10 19.66 -6.33
C SER A 170 -21.76 18.37 -6.85
N LYS A 171 -21.93 18.25 -8.17
CA LYS A 171 -22.51 17.08 -8.83
C LYS A 171 -21.42 16.05 -9.15
N ILE A 172 -21.62 14.82 -8.71
CA ILE A 172 -20.74 13.68 -8.98
C ILE A 172 -21.22 12.94 -10.24
N PRO A 173 -20.39 12.79 -11.29
CA PRO A 173 -20.74 12.07 -12.51
C PRO A 173 -21.11 10.61 -12.25
N PHE A 174 -21.99 10.05 -13.08
CA PHE A 174 -22.45 8.66 -12.95
C PHE A 174 -21.30 7.64 -12.93
N SER A 175 -20.29 7.83 -13.79
CA SER A 175 -19.09 6.98 -13.86
C SER A 175 -18.28 6.92 -12.56
N VAL A 176 -18.42 7.93 -11.70
CA VAL A 176 -17.70 8.04 -10.43
C VAL A 176 -18.55 7.58 -9.24
N LYS A 177 -19.89 7.56 -9.37
CA LYS A 177 -20.81 7.22 -8.27
C LYS A 177 -20.57 5.84 -7.66
N LYS A 178 -20.05 4.86 -8.43
CA LYS A 178 -19.70 3.55 -7.87
C LYS A 178 -18.72 3.65 -6.69
N TYR A 179 -17.84 4.64 -6.72
CA TYR A 179 -16.86 4.91 -5.67
C TYR A 179 -17.42 5.65 -4.46
N LEU A 180 -18.76 5.75 -4.32
CA LEU A 180 -19.44 6.18 -3.10
C LEU A 180 -20.01 5.01 -2.30
N ARG A 181 -20.05 3.81 -2.88
CA ARG A 181 -20.72 2.65 -2.29
C ARG A 181 -19.83 1.95 -1.27
N GLU A 182 -20.49 1.31 -0.31
CA GLU A 182 -19.87 0.27 0.52
C GLU A 182 -19.39 -0.89 -0.37
N GLU A 183 -18.34 -1.54 0.10
CA GLU A 183 -17.71 -2.70 -0.54
C GLU A 183 -17.25 -3.64 0.59
N PRO A 184 -18.18 -4.46 1.11
CA PRO A 184 -17.86 -5.40 2.17
C PRO A 184 -16.77 -6.40 1.72
N PRO A 185 -15.94 -6.88 2.66
CA PRO A 185 -16.06 -6.63 4.11
C PRO A 185 -15.22 -5.44 4.58
N HIS A 186 -14.39 -4.82 3.73
CA HIS A 186 -13.39 -3.84 4.17
C HIS A 186 -13.84 -2.38 4.11
N ILE A 187 -14.86 -2.06 3.30
CA ILE A 187 -15.43 -0.71 3.19
C ILE A 187 -16.90 -0.78 3.62
N VAL A 188 -17.14 -0.51 4.91
CA VAL A 188 -18.47 -0.58 5.53
C VAL A 188 -18.68 0.65 6.40
N PHE A 189 -19.82 1.31 6.26
CA PHE A 189 -20.24 2.50 6.99
C PHE A 189 -20.92 2.09 8.29
N THR A 190 -20.15 1.53 9.23
CA THR A 190 -20.68 1.22 10.56
C THR A 190 -21.13 2.49 11.28
N GLN A 191 -21.85 2.33 12.40
CA GLN A 191 -22.28 3.48 13.19
C GLN A 191 -21.09 4.33 13.66
N GLU A 192 -20.00 3.70 14.08
CA GLU A 192 -18.76 4.39 14.51
C GLU A 192 -18.11 5.17 13.37
N ILE A 193 -18.12 4.61 12.15
CA ILE A 193 -17.66 5.32 10.95
C ILE A 193 -18.52 6.55 10.69
N ARG A 194 -19.86 6.42 10.73
CA ARG A 194 -20.79 7.54 10.52
C ARG A 194 -20.62 8.63 11.58
N GLU A 195 -20.44 8.26 12.85
CA GLU A 195 -20.19 9.18 13.96
C GLU A 195 -18.87 9.92 13.80
N LEU A 196 -17.81 9.20 13.46
CA LEU A 196 -16.51 9.80 13.24
C LEU A 196 -16.53 10.75 12.03
N VAL A 197 -17.18 10.38 10.93
CA VAL A 197 -17.34 11.26 9.77
C VAL A 197 -18.09 12.53 10.15
N ARG A 198 -19.19 12.43 10.92
CA ARG A 198 -19.93 13.60 11.42
C ARG A 198 -19.03 14.52 12.25
N SER A 199 -18.19 13.95 13.13
CA SER A 199 -17.22 14.70 13.94
C SER A 199 -16.13 15.39 13.11
N ILE A 200 -15.53 14.69 12.15
CA ILE A 200 -14.42 15.21 11.33
C ILE A 200 -14.91 16.25 10.32
N VAL A 201 -15.99 15.93 9.60
CA VAL A 201 -16.46 16.70 8.45
C VAL A 201 -17.38 17.85 8.89
N GLY A 202 -18.21 17.64 9.91
CA GLY A 202 -19.17 18.63 10.37
C GLY A 202 -20.13 19.07 9.25
N LYS A 203 -20.27 20.39 9.08
CA LYS A 203 -21.16 21.00 8.06
C LYS A 203 -20.48 21.26 6.71
N GLU A 204 -19.25 20.80 6.51
CA GLU A 204 -18.52 21.00 5.25
C GLU A 204 -19.27 20.36 4.07
N LYS A 205 -19.42 21.09 2.98
CA LYS A 205 -20.12 20.63 1.77
C LYS A 205 -19.16 20.38 0.61
N ASN A 206 -18.03 21.08 0.57
CA ASN A 206 -17.08 20.99 -0.52
C ASN A 206 -16.31 19.65 -0.45
N ILE A 207 -16.40 18.86 -1.51
CA ILE A 207 -15.84 17.49 -1.61
C ILE A 207 -14.34 17.48 -1.29
N TYR A 208 -13.58 18.46 -1.78
CA TYR A 208 -12.15 18.57 -1.50
C TYR A 208 -11.88 18.80 -0.01
N PHE A 209 -12.60 19.75 0.61
CA PHE A 209 -12.40 20.06 2.03
C PHE A 209 -12.87 18.93 2.96
N LYS A 210 -13.91 18.16 2.57
CA LYS A 210 -14.29 16.92 3.27
C LYS A 210 -13.13 15.91 3.28
N ALA A 211 -12.61 15.58 2.10
CA ALA A 211 -11.45 14.68 1.97
C ALA A 211 -10.24 15.21 2.74
N ARG A 212 -10.01 16.52 2.70
CA ARG A 212 -8.89 17.15 3.39
C ARG A 212 -8.95 16.98 4.90
N ARG A 213 -10.12 17.21 5.51
CA ARG A 213 -10.32 17.03 6.96
C ARG A 213 -10.10 15.57 7.37
N ILE A 214 -10.56 14.62 6.55
CA ILE A 214 -10.37 13.18 6.78
C ILE A 214 -8.89 12.81 6.66
N TYR A 215 -8.20 13.25 5.61
CA TYR A 215 -6.75 13.06 5.44
C TYR A 215 -5.98 13.62 6.64
N ASP A 216 -6.32 14.83 7.08
CA ASP A 216 -5.69 15.48 8.21
C ASP A 216 -5.89 14.72 9.51
N TRP A 217 -7.11 14.23 9.74
CA TRP A 217 -7.40 13.41 10.90
C TRP A 217 -6.60 12.11 10.88
N ILE A 218 -6.56 11.37 9.77
CA ILE A 218 -5.84 10.08 9.70
C ILE A 218 -4.34 10.31 9.92
N THR A 219 -3.73 11.22 9.17
CA THR A 219 -2.27 11.45 9.24
C THR A 219 -1.79 12.01 10.57
N LYS A 220 -2.70 12.56 11.40
CA LYS A 220 -2.42 13.03 12.77
C LYS A 220 -2.76 12.00 13.84
N ASN A 221 -3.74 11.12 13.61
CA ASN A 221 -4.30 10.26 14.66
C ASN A 221 -4.01 8.76 14.49
N ILE A 222 -3.49 8.33 13.34
CA ILE A 222 -3.16 6.92 13.08
C ILE A 222 -1.64 6.74 13.01
N ASN A 223 -1.13 5.76 13.75
CA ASN A 223 0.29 5.43 13.77
C ASN A 223 0.61 4.31 12.78
N TYR A 224 1.72 4.45 12.06
CA TYR A 224 2.17 3.38 11.17
C TYR A 224 2.63 2.16 11.97
N ARG A 225 2.21 0.96 11.54
CA ARG A 225 2.68 -0.32 12.07
C ARG A 225 2.57 -1.38 10.96
N TYR A 226 3.56 -2.26 10.82
CA TYR A 226 3.34 -3.49 10.04
C TYR A 226 2.26 -4.35 10.68
N VAL A 227 1.37 -4.89 9.86
CA VAL A 227 0.29 -5.78 10.29
C VAL A 227 0.56 -7.22 9.84
N LEU A 228 -0.31 -8.13 10.24
CA LEU A 228 -0.31 -9.51 9.73
C LEU A 228 -0.98 -9.54 8.35
N SER A 229 -1.08 -10.72 7.74
CA SER A 229 -1.77 -10.86 6.45
C SER A 229 -3.20 -10.30 6.52
N TYR A 230 -3.66 -9.60 5.49
CA TYR A 230 -5.00 -9.03 5.47
C TYR A 230 -6.10 -10.11 5.57
N SER A 231 -5.78 -11.35 5.20
CA SER A 231 -6.69 -12.52 5.25
C SER A 231 -7.22 -12.86 6.64
N ILE A 232 -6.58 -12.39 7.72
CA ILE A 232 -7.04 -12.68 9.10
C ILE A 232 -7.94 -11.59 9.68
N TYR A 233 -8.14 -10.48 8.94
CA TYR A 233 -8.92 -9.35 9.41
C TYR A 233 -10.28 -9.34 8.73
N GLU A 234 -11.34 -9.44 9.51
CA GLU A 234 -12.72 -9.35 9.00
C GLU A 234 -12.95 -8.01 8.28
N ASN A 235 -12.54 -6.91 8.89
CA ASN A 235 -12.65 -5.57 8.31
C ASN A 235 -11.42 -4.72 8.61
N VAL A 236 -10.54 -4.59 7.63
CA VAL A 236 -9.27 -3.84 7.73
C VAL A 236 -9.49 -2.37 8.12
N SER A 237 -10.46 -1.67 7.53
CA SER A 237 -10.69 -0.25 7.85
C SER A 237 -11.18 -0.05 9.29
N MET A 238 -12.07 -0.93 9.77
CA MET A 238 -12.54 -0.91 11.15
C MET A 238 -11.45 -1.28 12.15
N THR A 239 -10.60 -2.27 11.83
CA THR A 239 -9.45 -2.60 12.67
C THR A 239 -8.49 -1.42 12.78
N CYS A 240 -8.19 -0.74 11.66
CA CYS A 240 -7.36 0.47 11.65
C CYS A 240 -7.92 1.56 12.57
N LEU A 241 -9.23 1.81 12.50
CA LEU A 241 -9.91 2.78 13.35
C LEU A 241 -9.84 2.40 14.84
N LYS A 242 -10.18 1.16 15.20
CA LYS A 242 -10.22 0.68 16.58
C LYS A 242 -8.83 0.67 17.21
N GLU A 243 -7.82 0.18 16.49
CA GLU A 243 -6.45 0.10 17.01
C GLU A 243 -5.66 1.42 16.92
N ARG A 244 -6.16 2.41 16.17
CA ARG A 244 -5.44 3.68 15.88
C ARG A 244 -4.06 3.48 15.28
N ARG A 245 -3.88 2.37 14.55
CA ARG A 245 -2.64 2.00 13.88
C ARG A 245 -2.88 1.02 12.75
N GLY A 246 -1.96 1.03 11.80
CA GLY A 246 -1.98 0.17 10.63
C GLY A 246 -0.90 0.57 9.64
N ASP A 247 -0.64 -0.28 8.66
CA ASP A 247 0.28 0.01 7.57
C ASP A 247 -0.38 0.89 6.50
N CYS A 248 0.23 0.95 5.32
CA CYS A 248 -0.24 1.74 4.18
C CYS A 248 -1.67 1.38 3.77
N GLY A 249 -1.99 0.09 3.64
CA GLY A 249 -3.29 -0.34 3.16
C GLY A 249 -4.38 -0.17 4.20
N PHE A 250 -4.07 -0.39 5.47
CA PHE A 250 -4.98 -0.07 6.58
C PHE A 250 -5.38 1.42 6.58
N GLN A 251 -4.41 2.31 6.37
CA GLN A 251 -4.67 3.75 6.32
C GLN A 251 -5.41 4.18 5.05
N ALA A 252 -5.07 3.60 3.90
CA ALA A 252 -5.75 3.87 2.64
C ALA A 252 -7.22 3.40 2.68
N LEU A 253 -7.49 2.18 3.17
CA LEU A 253 -8.86 1.67 3.34
C LEU A 253 -9.66 2.51 4.33
N LEU A 254 -9.07 2.92 5.46
CA LEU A 254 -9.77 3.82 6.39
C LEU A 254 -10.09 5.18 5.74
N PHE A 255 -9.17 5.75 4.97
CA PHE A 255 -9.42 6.99 4.23
C PHE A 255 -10.55 6.82 3.22
N ILE A 256 -10.56 5.73 2.46
CA ILE A 256 -11.61 5.43 1.48
C ILE A 256 -12.95 5.27 2.21
N THR A 257 -13.04 4.45 3.26
CA THR A 257 -14.28 4.24 4.02
C THR A 257 -14.86 5.53 4.57
N LEU A 258 -14.04 6.36 5.24
CA LEU A 258 -14.48 7.65 5.77
C LEU A 258 -14.88 8.63 4.65
N SER A 259 -14.13 8.66 3.55
CA SER A 259 -14.41 9.53 2.41
C SER A 259 -15.73 9.16 1.73
N ARG A 260 -15.92 7.88 1.40
CA ARG A 260 -17.15 7.39 0.77
C ARG A 260 -18.37 7.65 1.68
N CYS A 261 -18.26 7.40 2.98
CA CYS A 261 -19.29 7.70 3.96
C CYS A 261 -19.60 9.21 4.06
N ALA A 262 -18.61 10.09 3.81
CA ALA A 262 -18.79 11.55 3.77
C ALA A 262 -19.37 12.07 2.44
N GLY A 263 -19.66 11.19 1.48
CA GLY A 263 -20.10 11.54 0.14
C GLY A 263 -18.97 11.98 -0.79
N VAL A 264 -17.72 11.61 -0.49
CA VAL A 264 -16.56 11.85 -1.35
C VAL A 264 -16.18 10.56 -2.08
N PRO A 265 -16.25 10.50 -3.42
CA PRO A 265 -15.84 9.31 -4.13
C PRO A 265 -14.35 9.04 -3.93
N ALA A 266 -14.01 7.81 -3.53
CA ALA A 266 -12.64 7.41 -3.27
C ALA A 266 -12.37 5.98 -3.75
N LYS A 267 -11.17 5.74 -4.31
CA LYS A 267 -10.75 4.45 -4.86
C LYS A 267 -9.36 4.04 -4.36
N TRP A 268 -9.09 2.76 -4.49
CA TRP A 268 -7.84 2.12 -4.09
C TRP A 268 -6.78 2.24 -5.18
N GLN A 269 -5.50 2.28 -4.80
CA GLN A 269 -4.41 1.96 -5.71
C GLN A 269 -3.26 1.31 -4.92
N SER A 270 -2.67 0.25 -5.44
CA SER A 270 -1.51 -0.40 -4.82
C SER A 270 -0.57 -1.03 -5.83
N GLY A 271 0.61 -1.42 -5.33
CA GLY A 271 1.68 -2.03 -6.10
C GLY A 271 2.98 -1.90 -5.32
N TRP A 272 3.96 -1.14 -5.81
CA TRP A 272 5.21 -0.95 -5.07
C TRP A 272 5.51 0.51 -4.76
N PHE A 273 6.12 0.73 -3.60
CA PHE A 273 7.04 1.84 -3.41
C PHE A 273 8.39 1.41 -3.96
N ILE A 274 8.92 2.18 -4.92
CA ILE A 274 10.07 1.79 -5.72
C ILE A 274 11.07 2.94 -5.90
N MET A 275 12.35 2.64 -5.69
CA MET A 275 13.49 3.54 -5.85
C MET A 275 14.67 2.74 -6.40
N LYS A 276 15.73 3.42 -6.84
CA LYS A 276 16.99 2.77 -7.19
C LYS A 276 17.43 1.81 -6.07
N ASN A 277 17.60 0.52 -6.41
CA ASN A 277 18.00 -0.58 -5.52
C ASN A 277 17.03 -0.91 -4.36
N PHE A 278 15.76 -0.46 -4.40
CA PHE A 278 14.80 -0.79 -3.34
C PHE A 278 13.37 -0.81 -3.89
N ALA A 279 12.64 -1.88 -3.58
CA ALA A 279 11.22 -1.95 -3.81
C ALA A 279 10.53 -2.72 -2.68
N SER A 280 9.32 -2.29 -2.32
CA SER A 280 8.46 -3.00 -1.38
C SER A 280 7.00 -2.77 -1.72
N PRO A 281 6.09 -3.67 -1.34
CA PRO A 281 4.65 -3.43 -1.36
C PRO A 281 4.27 -2.08 -0.76
N HIS A 282 3.31 -1.41 -1.37
CA HIS A 282 2.78 -0.13 -0.93
C HIS A 282 1.36 0.13 -1.46
N ASP A 283 0.54 0.73 -0.60
CA ASP A 283 -0.86 1.05 -0.86
C ASP A 283 -1.15 2.53 -0.64
N TRP A 284 -2.04 3.10 -1.44
CA TRP A 284 -2.52 4.46 -1.27
C TRP A 284 -3.95 4.59 -1.79
N ALA A 285 -4.52 5.79 -1.64
CA ALA A 285 -5.87 6.08 -2.08
C ALA A 285 -5.88 7.17 -3.16
N MET A 286 -7.00 7.25 -3.86
CA MET A 286 -7.35 8.39 -4.70
C MET A 286 -8.76 8.87 -4.32
N PHE A 287 -9.03 10.15 -4.47
CA PHE A 287 -10.35 10.75 -4.26
C PHE A 287 -10.73 11.65 -5.43
N TRP A 288 -12.02 11.79 -5.69
CA TRP A 288 -12.52 12.63 -6.77
C TRP A 288 -13.06 13.95 -6.24
N CYS A 289 -12.65 15.07 -6.83
CA CYS A 289 -13.18 16.40 -6.54
C CYS A 289 -13.26 17.26 -7.82
N GLY A 290 -13.83 16.71 -8.90
CA GLY A 290 -13.77 17.24 -10.27
C GLY A 290 -12.77 16.50 -11.15
N LYS A 291 -11.66 16.06 -10.56
CA LYS A 291 -10.70 15.09 -11.12
C LYS A 291 -10.25 14.13 -10.03
N TRP A 292 -9.63 13.02 -10.43
CA TRP A 292 -8.99 12.13 -9.48
C TRP A 292 -7.69 12.76 -8.93
N MET A 293 -7.57 12.71 -7.61
CA MET A 293 -6.48 13.28 -6.83
C MET A 293 -5.89 12.18 -5.94
N PHE A 294 -4.58 12.20 -5.73
CA PHE A 294 -3.92 11.19 -4.90
C PHE A 294 -4.01 11.51 -3.41
N ALA A 295 -4.03 10.48 -2.57
CA ALA A 295 -3.92 10.58 -1.12
C ALA A 295 -3.03 9.43 -0.61
N ASP A 296 -1.77 9.73 -0.29
CA ASP A 296 -0.87 8.75 0.34
C ASP A 296 -0.73 9.03 1.84
N LEU A 297 -1.61 8.37 2.60
CA LEU A 297 -1.79 8.59 4.03
C LEU A 297 -0.54 8.20 4.82
N SER A 298 0.09 7.08 4.46
CA SER A 298 1.24 6.58 5.20
C SER A 298 2.48 7.44 4.97
N PHE A 299 2.72 7.89 3.73
CA PHE A 299 3.81 8.80 3.45
C PHE A 299 3.56 10.18 4.07
N GLY A 300 2.33 10.70 4.00
CA GLY A 300 1.91 11.92 4.70
C GLY A 300 2.11 11.83 6.22
N GLY A 301 1.56 10.79 6.85
CA GLY A 301 1.64 10.54 8.29
C GLY A 301 3.07 10.36 8.79
N SER A 302 3.95 9.73 7.99
CA SER A 302 5.38 9.60 8.33
C SER A 302 6.13 10.94 8.40
N ARG A 303 5.52 12.00 7.84
CA ARG A 303 6.01 13.39 7.78
C ARG A 303 5.18 14.33 8.63
N ARG A 304 4.44 13.81 9.62
CA ARG A 304 3.59 14.59 10.53
C ARG A 304 4.26 15.77 11.23
N ASP A 305 5.58 15.74 11.38
CA ASP A 305 6.37 16.80 12.01
C ASP A 305 6.78 17.90 11.01
N ASN A 306 6.39 17.81 9.73
CA ASN A 306 6.62 18.82 8.70
C ASN A 306 5.38 18.98 7.82
N GLU A 307 4.63 20.06 8.05
CA GLU A 307 3.33 20.27 7.41
C GLU A 307 3.43 20.30 5.88
N LYS A 308 4.36 21.08 5.32
CA LYS A 308 4.53 21.19 3.85
C LYS A 308 4.69 19.83 3.17
N ARG A 309 5.52 18.96 3.74
CA ARG A 309 5.74 17.61 3.20
C ARG A 309 4.61 16.63 3.53
N ARG A 310 3.89 16.82 4.64
CA ARG A 310 2.69 16.04 4.98
C ARG A 310 1.58 16.32 3.99
N ILE A 311 1.31 17.59 3.70
CA ILE A 311 0.21 18.00 2.83
C ILE A 311 0.50 17.75 1.36
N PHE A 312 1.77 17.63 0.97
CA PHE A 312 2.18 17.25 -0.38
C PHE A 312 1.42 15.99 -0.85
N TYR A 313 1.38 14.94 -0.03
CA TYR A 313 0.71 13.67 -0.34
C TYR A 313 -0.83 13.73 -0.29
N PHE A 314 -1.43 14.92 -0.19
CA PHE A 314 -2.84 15.16 -0.42
C PHE A 314 -3.02 15.98 -1.70
N GLY A 315 -3.24 15.28 -2.80
CA GLY A 315 -3.43 15.83 -4.13
C GLY A 315 -2.23 15.69 -5.07
N ASN A 316 -1.04 15.46 -4.53
CA ASN A 316 0.19 15.28 -5.33
C ASN A 316 0.80 13.89 -5.10
N LEU A 317 1.69 13.49 -6.01
CA LEU A 317 2.41 12.22 -5.93
C LEU A 317 3.81 12.36 -6.55
N ASP A 318 4.80 11.76 -5.90
CA ASP A 318 6.11 11.53 -6.51
C ASP A 318 6.09 10.30 -7.44
N ALA A 319 7.16 10.08 -8.20
CA ALA A 319 7.26 8.97 -9.15
C ALA A 319 7.75 7.65 -8.51
N PHE A 320 7.90 7.56 -7.18
CA PHE A 320 8.41 6.36 -6.52
C PHE A 320 7.34 5.28 -6.38
N ARG A 321 6.56 5.03 -7.43
CA ARG A 321 5.46 4.05 -7.46
C ARG A 321 5.56 3.11 -8.66
N MET A 322 5.09 1.89 -8.47
CA MET A 322 4.72 0.97 -9.55
C MET A 322 3.29 0.51 -9.25
N PRO A 323 2.23 1.13 -9.80
CA PRO A 323 0.86 0.69 -9.56
C PRO A 323 0.55 -0.56 -10.38
N ALA A 324 0.00 -1.59 -9.74
CA ALA A 324 -0.50 -2.80 -10.39
C ALA A 324 -2.02 -2.99 -10.18
N ASN A 325 -2.56 -2.44 -9.09
CA ASN A 325 -3.93 -2.65 -8.65
C ASN A 325 -4.66 -1.31 -8.52
N SER A 326 -5.92 -1.25 -8.93
CA SER A 326 -6.81 -0.09 -8.81
C SER A 326 -8.13 -0.37 -8.09
N GLU A 327 -8.39 -1.63 -7.73
CA GLU A 327 -9.56 -2.04 -6.94
C GLU A 327 -9.15 -3.12 -5.93
N ILE A 328 -9.89 -3.21 -4.82
CA ILE A 328 -9.69 -4.25 -3.81
C ILE A 328 -10.50 -5.50 -4.16
N CYS A 329 -10.06 -6.67 -3.68
CA CYS A 329 -10.78 -7.94 -3.73
C CYS A 329 -11.25 -8.38 -5.13
N SER A 330 -10.72 -7.77 -6.19
CA SER A 330 -11.09 -8.07 -7.55
C SER A 330 -10.39 -9.33 -8.05
N GLN A 331 -11.03 -10.02 -8.98
CA GLN A 331 -10.48 -11.23 -9.60
C GLN A 331 -9.36 -10.91 -10.59
N PHE A 332 -8.44 -11.85 -10.73
CA PHE A 332 -7.44 -11.83 -11.79
C PHE A 332 -8.03 -12.28 -13.13
N ALA A 333 -7.24 -12.16 -14.18
CA ALA A 333 -7.51 -12.76 -15.47
C ALA A 333 -6.32 -13.67 -15.84
N PRO A 334 -6.50 -14.99 -15.95
CA PRO A 334 -7.70 -15.75 -15.55
C PRO A 334 -7.96 -15.68 -14.04
N PRO A 335 -9.19 -15.94 -13.56
CA PRO A 335 -9.51 -15.91 -12.14
C PRO A 335 -8.83 -17.06 -11.38
N LYS A 336 -8.55 -16.84 -10.09
CA LYS A 336 -8.10 -17.90 -9.19
C LYS A 336 -9.27 -18.79 -8.78
N ILE A 337 -8.97 -20.05 -8.48
CA ILE A 337 -9.94 -21.00 -7.93
C ILE A 337 -9.94 -20.95 -6.41
N HIS A 338 -8.76 -20.81 -5.80
CA HIS A 338 -8.59 -20.94 -4.35
C HIS A 338 -8.47 -19.57 -3.66
N LEU A 339 -8.76 -19.55 -2.36
CA LEU A 339 -8.58 -18.35 -1.55
C LEU A 339 -7.12 -17.87 -1.64
N ARG A 340 -6.96 -16.58 -1.86
CA ARG A 340 -5.67 -15.92 -2.05
C ARG A 340 -4.88 -15.81 -0.75
N SER A 341 -3.57 -15.72 -0.89
CA SER A 341 -2.67 -15.40 0.22
C SER A 341 -2.92 -13.99 0.75
N ASP A 342 -3.10 -13.03 -0.17
CA ASP A 342 -3.64 -11.70 0.09
C ASP A 342 -4.98 -11.52 -0.65
N PRO A 343 -6.13 -11.52 0.06
CA PRO A 343 -7.44 -11.41 -0.56
C PRO A 343 -7.81 -9.99 -0.97
N VAL A 344 -7.01 -8.98 -0.62
CA VAL A 344 -7.29 -7.57 -0.93
C VAL A 344 -6.64 -7.19 -2.24
N ASP A 345 -5.36 -7.47 -2.42
CA ASP A 345 -4.64 -7.15 -3.65
C ASP A 345 -3.41 -8.04 -3.93
N ASN A 346 -2.73 -7.80 -5.05
CA ASN A 346 -1.56 -8.59 -5.45
C ASN A 346 -0.36 -7.68 -5.67
N GLN A 347 0.60 -7.74 -4.75
CA GLN A 347 1.84 -6.95 -4.81
C GLN A 347 3.08 -7.82 -4.90
N VAL A 348 3.00 -9.12 -4.61
CA VAL A 348 4.17 -10.01 -4.53
C VAL A 348 4.01 -11.32 -5.30
N GLY A 349 2.87 -11.51 -5.95
CA GLY A 349 2.51 -12.70 -6.68
C GLY A 349 1.59 -13.64 -5.91
N GLU A 350 0.73 -14.33 -6.64
CA GLU A 350 -0.15 -15.39 -6.12
C GLU A 350 0.09 -16.68 -6.90
N LEU A 351 -0.01 -17.82 -6.21
CA LEU A 351 0.26 -19.13 -6.79
C LEU A 351 -0.82 -20.13 -6.37
N GLU A 352 -1.21 -21.04 -7.26
CA GLU A 352 -2.04 -22.20 -6.92
C GLU A 352 -1.74 -23.38 -7.83
N THR A 353 -2.17 -24.55 -7.38
CA THR A 353 -2.41 -25.71 -8.26
C THR A 353 -3.90 -25.79 -8.57
N LEU A 354 -4.31 -26.79 -9.34
CA LEU A 354 -5.74 -27.09 -9.48
C LEU A 354 -6.38 -27.49 -8.14
N LYS A 355 -5.60 -28.01 -7.20
CA LYS A 355 -6.09 -28.61 -5.95
C LYS A 355 -6.09 -27.65 -4.76
N GLU A 356 -5.12 -26.74 -4.67
CA GLU A 356 -4.98 -25.84 -3.52
C GLU A 356 -4.26 -24.53 -3.83
N ASN A 357 -4.44 -23.53 -2.96
CA ASN A 357 -3.59 -22.34 -2.95
C ASN A 357 -2.17 -22.66 -2.45
N ILE A 358 -1.17 -21.95 -2.97
CA ILE A 358 0.20 -22.00 -2.48
C ILE A 358 0.48 -20.70 -1.74
N TYR A 359 0.42 -20.76 -0.40
CA TYR A 359 0.60 -19.60 0.47
C TYR A 359 2.06 -19.14 0.59
N TYR A 360 2.27 -17.93 1.12
CA TYR A 360 3.58 -17.27 1.26
C TYR A 360 4.64 -18.08 2.05
N ASP A 361 4.24 -19.06 2.85
CA ASP A 361 5.14 -19.96 3.54
C ASP A 361 5.75 -21.02 2.60
N LYS A 362 5.11 -21.32 1.45
CA LYS A 362 5.55 -22.32 0.47
C LYS A 362 6.39 -21.76 -0.69
N PHE A 363 6.56 -20.44 -0.79
CA PHE A 363 7.42 -19.81 -1.80
C PHE A 363 8.17 -18.59 -1.28
N ARG A 364 9.12 -18.08 -2.07
CA ARG A 364 9.82 -16.81 -1.82
C ARG A 364 9.60 -15.91 -3.03
N TYR A 365 9.56 -14.60 -2.80
CA TYR A 365 9.56 -13.62 -3.88
C TYR A 365 10.78 -12.71 -3.78
N LYS A 366 11.16 -12.12 -4.91
CA LYS A 366 12.20 -11.09 -5.00
C LYS A 366 11.72 -10.01 -5.97
N ILE A 367 11.80 -8.75 -5.53
CA ILE A 367 11.58 -7.58 -6.38
C ILE A 367 12.94 -6.93 -6.59
N GLU A 368 13.29 -6.72 -7.86
CA GLU A 368 14.57 -6.16 -8.29
C GLU A 368 14.30 -4.89 -9.09
N VAL A 369 14.97 -3.81 -8.72
CA VAL A 369 14.97 -2.56 -9.50
C VAL A 369 16.25 -2.58 -10.31
N LEU A 370 16.11 -2.85 -11.60
CA LEU A 370 17.23 -2.97 -12.52
C LEU A 370 17.70 -1.59 -12.97
N ASP A 371 16.77 -0.68 -13.17
CA ASP A 371 17.07 0.70 -13.54
C ASP A 371 15.97 1.67 -13.10
N PHE A 372 16.35 2.93 -12.83
CA PHE A 372 15.46 4.02 -12.43
C PHE A 372 16.06 5.34 -12.90
N GLU A 373 15.59 5.84 -14.04
CA GLU A 373 16.14 7.00 -14.73
C GLU A 373 15.08 8.10 -14.89
N ARG A 374 15.51 9.36 -14.81
CA ARG A 374 14.70 10.51 -15.18
C ARG A 374 14.81 10.70 -16.70
N ILE A 375 13.69 10.94 -17.37
CA ILE A 375 13.60 11.11 -18.84
C ILE A 375 13.02 12.46 -19.24
#